data_AF-A0A924RCB7-F1
#
_entry.id   AF-A0A924RCB7-F1
#
_cell.length_a   1.000
_cell.length_b   1.000
_cell.length_c   1.000
_cell.angle_alpha   90.00
_cell.angle_beta   90.00
_cell.angle_gamma   90.00
#
_symmetry.space_group_name_H-M   'P 1'
#
loop_
_entity.id
_entity.type
_entity.pdbx_description
1 polymer ?
#
loop_
_entity_poly.entity_id
_entity_poly.type
_entity_poly.pdbx_seq_one_letter_code
_entity_poly.pdbx_strand_id
1 'polypeptide(L)'
;MGRRRVIVGAVGCADDVPGVARTLRDTGFEIVFVGGGQTPEQLVGAAIAEDADEIVVAGDAEALELIRMLLDGLGAHDITITPVDGRGRDPRSPR
;
A
#
# COMPACT_ATOMS: atom_id res chain seq x y z
N MET A 1 19.66 4.00 9.62
CA MET A 1 18.67 3.65 8.59
C MET A 1 17.39 4.42 8.87
N GLY A 2 16.91 5.21 7.91
CA GLY A 2 15.63 5.93 8.03
C GLY A 2 14.47 4.95 8.23
N ARG A 3 13.46 5.38 8.97
CA ARG A 3 12.26 4.59 9.23
C ARG A 3 11.50 4.50 7.91
N ARG A 4 11.36 3.29 7.36
CA ARG A 4 10.62 3.09 6.10
C ARG A 4 9.15 3.41 6.34
N ARG A 5 8.60 4.30 5.51
CA ARG A 5 7.19 4.70 5.58
C ARG A 5 6.37 3.84 4.63
N VAL A 6 5.28 3.30 5.15
CA VAL A 6 4.41 2.40 4.40
C VAL A 6 2.98 2.92 4.47
N ILE A 7 2.40 3.14 3.30
CA ILE A 7 1.00 3.49 3.14
C ILE A 7 0.20 2.20 3.04
N VAL A 8 -0.86 2.10 3.84
CA VAL A 8 -1.69 0.90 3.89
C VAL A 8 -3.14 1.29 3.65
N GLY A 9 -3.77 0.72 2.62
CA GLY A 9 -5.18 0.99 2.30
C GLY A 9 -5.85 -0.10 1.47
N ALA A 10 -7.14 0.09 1.20
CA ALA A 10 -7.94 -0.83 0.40
C ALA A 10 -8.66 -0.07 -0.74
N VAL A 11 -8.60 -0.63 -1.95
CA VAL A 11 -9.46 -0.24 -3.07
C VAL A 11 -10.63 -1.22 -3.10
N GLY A 12 -11.81 -0.74 -2.67
CA GLY A 12 -13.00 -1.58 -2.50
C GLY A 12 -13.17 -2.08 -1.06
N CYS A 13 -13.22 -3.40 -0.87
CA CYS A 13 -13.51 -4.00 0.44
C CYS A 13 -12.29 -3.99 1.37
N ALA A 14 -12.51 -3.66 2.64
CA ALA A 14 -11.46 -3.27 3.58
C ALA A 14 -11.05 -4.38 4.58
N ASP A 15 -11.65 -5.57 4.48
CA ASP A 15 -11.68 -6.56 5.57
C ASP A 15 -10.29 -7.02 6.03
N ASP A 16 -9.31 -7.11 5.13
CA ASP A 16 -7.99 -7.66 5.44
C ASP A 16 -6.93 -6.62 5.84
N VAL A 17 -7.21 -5.34 5.62
CA VAL A 17 -6.21 -4.27 5.72
C VAL A 17 -5.78 -3.95 7.16
N PRO A 18 -6.68 -3.91 8.17
CA PRO A 18 -6.30 -3.62 9.55
C PRO A 18 -5.32 -4.65 10.15
N GLY A 19 -5.44 -5.92 9.76
CA GLY A 19 -4.55 -7.00 10.21
C GLY A 19 -3.12 -6.84 9.67
N VAL A 20 -3.00 -6.47 8.39
CA VAL A 20 -1.69 -6.19 7.76
C VAL A 20 -1.03 -4.95 8.36
N ALA A 21 -1.79 -3.86 8.54
CA ALA A 21 -1.28 -2.64 9.17
C ALA A 21 -0.71 -2.91 10.58
N ARG A 22 -1.39 -3.76 11.37
CA ARG A 22 -0.92 -4.16 12.70
C ARG A 22 0.38 -4.96 12.65
N THR A 23 0.48 -5.90 11.71
CA THR A 23 1.68 -6.75 11.52
C THR A 23 2.89 -5.91 11.12
N LEU A 24 2.72 -5.00 10.16
CA LEU A 24 3.80 -4.12 9.70
C LEU A 24 4.27 -3.16 10.82
N ARG A 25 3.34 -2.66 11.63
CA ARG A 25 3.66 -1.80 12.78
C ARG A 25 4.50 -2.53 13.83
N ASP A 26 4.23 -3.81 14.07
CA ASP A 26 5.00 -4.64 15.02
C ASP A 26 6.46 -4.82 14.57
N THR A 27 6.69 -4.90 13.26
CA THR A 27 8.04 -4.97 12.67
C THR A 27 8.82 -3.65 12.67
N GLY A 28 8.24 -2.56 13.19
CA GLY A 28 8.92 -1.28 13.36
C GLY A 28 8.83 -0.32 12.17
N PHE A 29 7.92 -0.57 11.22
CA PHE A 29 7.63 0.36 10.13
C PHE A 29 6.75 1.52 10.58
N GLU A 30 6.90 2.67 9.91
CA GLU A 30 6.03 3.83 10.10
C GLU A 30 4.81 3.69 9.19
N ILE A 31 3.66 3.38 9.78
CA ILE A 31 2.44 3.02 9.04
C ILE A 31 1.50 4.21 8.94
N VAL A 32 1.16 4.57 7.71
CA VAL A 32 0.10 5.52 7.40
C VAL A 32 -1.09 4.74 6.84
N PHE A 33 -2.14 4.59 7.66
CA PHE A 33 -3.35 3.89 7.25
C PHE A 33 -4.35 4.90 6.65
N VAL A 34 -4.63 4.76 5.36
CA VAL A 34 -5.52 5.65 4.60
C VAL A 34 -6.98 5.17 4.58
N GLY A 35 -7.25 4.00 5.16
CA GLY A 35 -8.59 3.42 5.22
C GLY A 35 -8.94 2.52 4.03
N GLY A 36 -10.16 2.00 4.04
CA GLY A 36 -10.71 1.18 2.96
C GLY A 36 -11.75 1.92 2.14
N GLY A 37 -11.93 1.48 0.89
CA GLY A 37 -12.82 2.13 -0.08
C GLY A 37 -12.20 3.38 -0.72
N GLN A 38 -10.89 3.55 -0.65
CA GLN A 38 -10.19 4.65 -1.33
C GLN A 38 -10.06 4.34 -2.81
N THR A 39 -9.99 5.38 -3.66
CA THR A 39 -9.66 5.18 -5.07
C THR A 39 -8.15 4.99 -5.27
N PRO A 40 -7.71 4.35 -6.36
CA PRO A 40 -6.30 4.28 -6.75
C PRO A 40 -5.59 5.65 -6.73
N GLU A 41 -6.25 6.71 -7.22
CA GLU A 41 -5.67 8.06 -7.25
C GLU A 41 -5.44 8.61 -5.85
N GLN A 42 -6.37 8.39 -4.92
CA GLN A 42 -6.21 8.81 -3.53
C GLN A 42 -5.06 8.07 -2.86
N LEU A 43 -4.91 6.77 -3.14
CA LEU A 43 -3.85 5.95 -2.58
C LEU A 43 -2.46 6.43 -3.03
N VAL A 44 -2.31 6.67 -4.34
CA VAL A 44 -1.07 7.19 -4.92
C VAL A 44 -0.78 8.61 -4.44
N GLY A 45 -1.80 9.47 -4.39
CA GLY A 45 -1.67 10.83 -3.88
C GLY A 45 -1.19 10.87 -2.43
N ALA A 46 -1.73 9.98 -1.58
CA ALA A 46 -1.28 9.85 -0.20
C ALA A 46 0.16 9.33 -0.11
N ALA A 47 0.54 8.36 -0.95
CA ALA A 47 1.90 7.83 -0.97
C ALA A 47 2.96 8.86 -1.35
N ILE A 48 2.65 9.71 -2.31
CA ILE A 48 3.56 10.80 -2.71
C ILE A 48 3.59 11.90 -1.64
N ALA A 49 2.45 12.28 -1.08
CA ALA A 49 2.38 13.34 -0.07
C ALA A 49 3.14 12.96 1.22
N GLU A 50 3.05 11.69 1.62
CA GLU A 50 3.68 11.18 2.84
C GLU A 50 5.13 10.73 2.64
N ASP A 51 5.63 10.76 1.39
CA ASP A 51 6.96 10.29 1.00
C ASP A 51 7.16 8.82 1.40
N ALA A 52 6.24 7.96 0.93
CA ALA A 52 6.20 6.54 1.28
C ALA A 52 7.12 5.71 0.39
N ASP A 53 7.90 4.81 1.00
CA ASP A 53 8.73 3.83 0.29
C ASP A 53 7.88 2.69 -0.32
N GLU A 54 6.73 2.39 0.29
CA GLU A 54 5.89 1.25 -0.07
C GLU A 54 4.40 1.55 0.08
N ILE A 55 3.61 1.06 -0.88
CA ILE A 55 2.15 1.06 -0.86
C ILE A 55 1.68 -0.38 -0.71
N VAL A 56 1.01 -0.66 0.39
CA VAL A 56 0.35 -1.92 0.67
C VAL A 56 -1.14 -1.73 0.42
N VAL A 57 -1.66 -2.44 -0.59
CA VAL A 57 -3.04 -2.26 -1.05
C VAL A 57 -3.78 -3.59 -1.14
N ALA A 58 -4.97 -3.66 -0.53
CA ALA A 58 -5.92 -4.73 -0.82
C ALA A 58 -6.87 -4.27 -1.94
N GLY A 59 -6.98 -5.04 -3.01
CA GLY A 59 -7.82 -4.71 -4.16
C GLY A 59 -7.61 -5.67 -5.31
N ASP A 60 -8.50 -5.64 -6.28
CA ASP A 60 -8.43 -6.46 -7.48
C ASP A 60 -7.25 -6.07 -8.40
N ALA A 61 -6.94 -6.94 -9.35
CA ALA A 61 -5.85 -6.72 -10.31
C ALA A 61 -5.98 -5.41 -11.09
N GLU A 62 -7.22 -4.99 -11.41
CA GLU A 62 -7.49 -3.73 -12.11
C GLU A 62 -7.06 -2.50 -11.29
N ALA A 63 -7.32 -2.52 -9.97
CA ALA A 63 -6.88 -1.46 -9.07
C ALA A 63 -5.35 -1.38 -8.99
N LEU A 64 -4.68 -2.54 -8.91
CA LEU A 64 -3.22 -2.62 -8.90
C LEU A 64 -2.57 -2.07 -10.16
N GLU A 65 -3.15 -2.37 -11.34
CA GLU A 65 -2.66 -1.84 -12.60
C GLU A 65 -2.87 -0.32 -12.71
N LEU A 66 -4.02 0.19 -12.27
CA LEU A 66 -4.25 1.64 -12.22
C LEU A 66 -3.24 2.35 -11.31
N ILE A 67 -2.95 1.80 -10.12
CA ILE A 67 -1.94 2.34 -9.20
C ILE A 67 -0.56 2.37 -9.87
N ARG A 68 -0.16 1.28 -10.56
CA ARG A 68 1.10 1.23 -11.31
C ARG A 68 1.17 2.32 -12.37
N MET A 69 0.13 2.43 -13.18
CA MET A 69 0.05 3.43 -14.25
C MET A 69 0.15 4.86 -13.70
N LEU A 70 -0.51 5.14 -12.58
CA LEU A 70 -0.47 6.45 -11.93
C LEU A 70 0.92 6.79 -11.38
N LEU A 71 1.59 5.83 -10.73
CA LEU A 71 2.95 6.02 -10.23
C LEU A 71 3.94 6.24 -11.37
N ASP A 72 3.83 5.46 -12.45
CA ASP A 72 4.65 5.61 -13.67
C ASP A 72 4.47 7.00 -14.31
N GLY A 73 3.21 7.43 -14.47
CA GLY A 73 2.89 8.77 -14.99
C GLY A 73 3.41 9.92 -14.12
N LEU A 74 3.62 9.69 -12.83
CA LEU A 74 4.17 10.65 -11.88
C LEU A 74 5.70 10.50 -11.69
N GLY A 75 6.33 9.52 -12.34
CA GLY A 75 7.75 9.23 -12.21
C GLY A 75 8.16 8.60 -10.87
N ALA A 76 7.19 8.12 -10.09
CA ALA A 76 7.36 7.61 -8.72
C ALA A 76 7.71 6.11 -8.69
N HIS A 77 8.72 5.72 -9.47
CA HIS A 77 9.15 4.31 -9.60
C HIS A 77 9.89 3.76 -8.37
N ASP A 78 10.25 4.64 -7.42
CA ASP A 78 10.91 4.25 -6.17
C ASP A 78 9.93 3.60 -5.18
N ILE A 79 8.63 3.86 -5.37
CA ILE A 79 7.56 3.36 -4.50
C ILE A 79 7.22 1.91 -4.86
N THR A 80 7.45 1.00 -3.91
CA THR A 80 7.11 -0.42 -4.08
C THR A 80 5.61 -0.65 -3.88
N ILE A 81 4.97 -1.46 -4.72
CA ILE A 81 3.55 -1.80 -4.58
C ILE A 81 3.42 -3.26 -4.13
N THR A 82 2.80 -3.45 -2.97
CA THR A 82 2.55 -4.78 -2.41
C THR A 82 1.05 -5.07 -2.32
N PRO A 83 0.52 -5.98 -3.16
CA PRO A 83 -0.85 -6.42 -3.06
C PRO A 83 -1.07 -7.27 -1.81
N VAL A 84 -2.13 -6.97 -1.07
CA VAL A 84 -2.66 -7.82 0.01
C VAL A 84 -3.76 -8.69 -0.57
N ASP A 85 -3.43 -9.96 -0.79
CA ASP A 85 -4.45 -11.00 -0.93
C ASP A 85 -5.01 -11.29 0.47
N GLY A 86 -6.31 -11.57 0.61
CA GLY A 86 -7.05 -11.73 1.88
C GLY A 86 -6.60 -12.89 2.79
N ARG A 87 -5.35 -13.32 2.66
CA ARG A 87 -4.66 -14.28 3.52
C ARG A 87 -3.69 -13.63 4.51
N GLY A 88 -3.65 -12.29 4.58
CA GLY A 88 -2.73 -11.57 5.47
C GLY A 88 -1.26 -11.96 5.25
N ARG A 89 -0.88 -12.26 4.00
CA ARG A 89 0.47 -12.72 3.69
C ARG A 89 1.44 -11.57 3.94
N ASP A 90 2.52 -11.84 4.66
CA ASP A 90 3.56 -10.84 4.94
C ASP A 90 4.03 -10.24 3.60
N PRO A 91 3.97 -8.91 3.43
CA PRO A 91 4.30 -8.22 2.18
C PRO A 91 5.73 -8.46 1.69
N ARG A 92 6.60 -9.01 2.55
CA ARG A 92 8.01 -9.35 2.25
C ARG A 92 8.20 -10.83 1.93
N SER A 93 7.12 -11.62 1.83
CA SER A 93 7.20 -13.01 1.37
C SER A 93 7.60 -13.02 -0.11
N PRO A 94 8.76 -13.58 -0.50
CA PRO A 94 9.11 -13.69 -1.91
C PRO A 94 8.08 -14.55 -2.64
N ARG A 95 7.70 -14.12 -3.86
CA ARG A 95 6.83 -14.86 -4.78
C ARG A 95 7.52 -16.12 -5.32
#